data_AF-A0A5C0SA87-F1
#
_entry.id   AF-A0A5C0SA87-F1
#
_cell.length_a   1.000
_cell.length_b   1.000
_cell.length_c   1.000
_cell.angle_alpha   90.00
_cell.angle_beta   90.00
_cell.angle_gamma   90.00
#
_symmetry.space_group_name_H-M   'P 1'
#
loop_
_entity.id
_entity.type
_entity.pdbx_description
1 polymer ?
#
loop_
_entity_poly.entity_id
_entity_poly.type
_entity_poly.pdbx_seq_one_letter_code
_entity_poly.pdbx_strand_id
1 'polypeptide(L)'
;MRILKFLEKHILKGLLYAAVFAVLGVLFSFIKGWTLLKGAYIFVLGAGVLTMVVSLMLLIGTPQMRKSIFMGSKKWDKNRGSEGIGPALMGIVITIIGFWLEAMTH
;
A
#
# COMPACT_ATOMS: atom_id res chain seq x y z
N MET A 1 -1.95 -23.19 5.97
CA MET A 1 -1.07 -22.40 6.86
C MET A 1 -0.16 -21.37 6.16
N ARG A 2 0.26 -21.55 4.88
CA ARG A 2 1.13 -20.56 4.18
C ARG A 2 0.45 -19.23 3.84
N ILE A 3 -0.84 -19.24 3.48
CA ILE A 3 -1.60 -18.03 3.11
C ILE A 3 -1.81 -17.12 4.33
N LEU A 4 -2.12 -17.69 5.49
CA LEU A 4 -2.34 -16.92 6.71
C LEU A 4 -1.08 -16.11 7.12
N LYS A 5 0.09 -16.76 7.09
CA LYS A 5 1.39 -16.08 7.34
C LYS A 5 1.69 -15.00 6.31
N PHE A 6 1.26 -15.19 5.06
CA PHE A 6 1.42 -14.18 4.01
C PHE A 6 0.54 -12.94 4.29
N LEU A 7 -0.73 -13.15 4.63
CA LEU A 7 -1.67 -12.08 4.98
C LEU A 7 -1.16 -11.29 6.19
N GLU A 8 -0.82 -11.98 7.27
CA GLU A 8 -0.32 -11.39 8.51
C GLU A 8 0.92 -10.50 8.26
N LYS A 9 1.89 -11.01 7.49
CA LYS A 9 3.09 -10.26 7.13
C LYS A 9 2.77 -8.95 6.39
N HIS A 10 1.80 -8.96 5.47
CA HIS A 10 1.44 -7.76 4.70
C HIS A 10 0.61 -6.79 5.52
N ILE A 11 -0.25 -7.29 6.41
CA ILE A 11 -1.01 -6.44 7.35
C ILE A 11 -0.04 -5.72 8.30
N LEU A 12 0.91 -6.45 8.90
CA LEU A 12 1.94 -5.87 9.78
C LEU A 12 2.79 -4.82 9.05
N LYS A 13 3.16 -5.09 7.79
CA LYS A 13 3.84 -4.10 6.95
C LYS A 13 2.97 -2.87 6.72
N GLY A 14 1.70 -3.05 6.36
CA GLY A 14 0.75 -1.95 6.16
C GLY A 14 0.65 -1.05 7.40
N LEU A 15 0.55 -1.64 8.59
CA LEU A 15 0.57 -0.92 9.87
C LEU A 15 1.87 -0.11 10.06
N LEU A 16 3.01 -0.73 9.79
CA LEU A 16 4.31 -0.07 9.94
C LEU A 16 4.47 1.10 8.96
N TYR A 17 4.09 0.93 7.70
CA TYR A 17 4.11 2.02 6.72
C TYR A 17 3.12 3.13 7.07
N ALA A 18 1.90 2.79 7.52
CA ALA A 18 0.94 3.79 7.98
C ALA A 18 1.51 4.62 9.14
N ALA A 19 2.17 4.00 10.10
CA ALA A 19 2.84 4.72 11.19
C ALA A 19 3.94 5.67 10.68
N VAL A 20 4.78 5.21 9.74
CA VAL A 20 5.82 6.05 9.13
C VAL A 20 5.21 7.24 8.37
N PHE A 21 4.17 7.00 7.56
CA PHE A 21 3.49 8.08 6.84
C PHE A 21 2.76 9.05 7.77
N ALA A 22 2.20 8.56 8.87
CA ALA A 22 1.61 9.41 9.90
C ALA A 22 2.65 10.33 10.52
N VAL A 23 3.83 9.81 10.88
CA VAL A 23 4.95 10.61 11.42
C VAL A 23 5.41 11.66 10.39
N LEU A 24 5.56 11.28 9.12
CA LEU A 24 5.89 12.23 8.05
C LEU A 24 4.82 13.32 7.89
N GLY A 25 3.55 12.95 7.96
CA GLY A 25 2.43 13.89 7.91
C GLY A 25 2.41 14.86 9.10
N VAL A 26 2.70 14.37 10.30
CA VAL A 26 2.86 15.18 11.51
C VAL A 26 4.02 16.18 11.33
N LEU A 27 5.19 15.73 10.87
CA LEU A 27 6.33 16.60 10.59
C LEU A 27 5.98 17.67 9.55
N PHE A 28 5.29 17.29 8.48
CA PHE A 28 4.84 18.22 7.45
C PHE A 28 3.82 19.24 7.98
N SER A 29 2.95 18.83 8.91
CA SER A 29 1.96 19.72 9.51
C SER A 29 2.59 20.86 10.31
N PHE A 30 3.72 20.62 10.99
CA PHE A 30 4.48 21.65 11.70
C PHE A 30 4.99 22.74 10.76
N ILE A 31 5.43 22.36 9.55
CA ILE A 31 5.94 23.31 8.55
C ILE A 31 4.79 24.14 7.97
N LYS A 32 3.62 23.52 7.74
CA LYS A 32 2.48 24.16 7.07
C LYS A 32 1.54 24.91 8.04
N GLY A 33 1.72 24.76 9.35
CA GLY A 33 0.82 25.31 10.36
C GLY A 33 -0.55 24.60 10.41
N TRP A 34 -0.60 23.33 10.04
CA TRP A 34 -1.81 22.51 10.13
C TRP A 34 -1.92 21.82 11.48
N THR A 35 -3.12 21.36 11.85
CA THR A 35 -3.27 20.48 13.01
C THR A 35 -2.52 19.18 12.77
N LEU A 36 -1.90 18.62 13.83
CA LEU A 36 -1.06 17.42 13.73
C LEU A 36 -1.82 16.24 13.12
N LEU A 37 -3.05 16.05 13.59
CA LEU A 37 -3.98 15.03 13.08
C LEU A 37 -4.29 15.23 11.59
N LYS A 38 -4.46 16.47 11.14
CA LYS A 38 -4.74 16.79 9.73
C LYS A 38 -3.61 16.42 8.81
N GLY A 39 -2.37 16.72 9.20
CA GLY A 39 -1.21 16.28 8.42
C GLY A 39 -1.09 14.75 8.38
N ALA A 40 -1.29 14.10 9.53
CA ALA A 40 -1.20 12.66 9.64
C ALA A 40 -2.18 11.93 8.71
N TYR A 41 -3.48 12.23 8.79
CA TYR A 41 -4.47 11.48 8.00
C TYR A 41 -4.32 11.75 6.49
N ILE A 42 -4.00 12.97 6.07
CA ILE A 42 -3.80 13.30 4.65
C ILE A 42 -2.64 12.49 4.06
N PHE A 43 -1.51 12.41 4.77
CA PHE A 43 -0.35 11.64 4.30
C PHE A 43 -0.62 10.14 4.29
N VAL A 44 -1.27 9.62 5.34
CA VAL A 44 -1.62 8.20 5.43
C VAL A 44 -2.60 7.81 4.32
N LEU A 45 -3.69 8.57 4.14
CA LEU A 45 -4.64 8.33 3.04
C LEU A 45 -3.98 8.46 1.67
N GLY A 46 -3.19 9.51 1.45
CA GLY A 46 -2.45 9.70 0.20
C GLY A 46 -1.53 8.53 -0.12
N ALA A 47 -0.79 8.03 0.88
CA ALA A 47 0.06 6.86 0.74
C ALA A 47 -0.74 5.56 0.48
N GLY A 48 -1.88 5.38 1.15
CA GLY A 48 -2.79 4.25 0.90
C GLY A 48 -3.33 4.24 -0.53
N VAL A 49 -3.77 5.40 -1.03
CA VAL A 49 -4.22 5.54 -2.42
C VAL A 49 -3.09 5.28 -3.41
N LEU A 50 -1.91 5.87 -3.20
CA LEU A 50 -0.75 5.65 -4.08
C LEU A 50 -0.35 4.18 -4.13
N THR A 51 -0.30 3.50 -2.99
CA THR A 51 0.03 2.08 -2.93
C THR A 51 -1.01 1.23 -3.64
N MET A 52 -2.31 1.57 -3.57
CA MET A 52 -3.34 0.92 -4.38
C MET A 52 -3.16 1.13 -5.88
N VAL A 53 -2.83 2.35 -6.33
CA VAL A 53 -2.54 2.63 -7.74
C VAL A 53 -1.35 1.80 -8.24
N VAL A 54 -0.26 1.75 -7.47
CA VAL A 54 0.90 0.90 -7.79
C VAL A 54 0.50 -0.58 -7.84
N SER A 55 -0.35 -1.03 -6.92
CA SER A 55 -0.85 -2.39 -6.89
C SER A 55 -1.63 -2.75 -8.15
N LEU A 56 -2.50 -1.84 -8.63
CA LEU A 56 -3.22 -2.00 -9.88
C LEU A 56 -2.27 -2.11 -11.08
N MET A 57 -1.22 -1.30 -11.13
CA MET A 57 -0.20 -1.40 -12.18
C MET A 57 0.52 -2.75 -12.17
N LEU A 58 0.84 -3.27 -10.97
CA LEU A 58 1.47 -4.59 -10.80
C LEU A 58 0.51 -5.74 -11.14
N LEU A 59 -0.79 -5.60 -10.83
CA LEU A 59 -1.84 -6.57 -11.17
C LEU A 59 -2.10 -6.66 -12.68
N ILE A 60 -2.15 -5.52 -13.37
CA ILE A 60 -2.27 -5.46 -14.84
C ILE A 60 -1.02 -6.05 -15.52
N GLY A 61 0.13 -5.97 -14.84
CA GLY A 61 1.40 -6.51 -15.29
C GLY A 61 2.15 -5.54 -16.21
N THR A 62 3.45 -5.44 -15.99
CA THR A 62 4.33 -4.58 -16.79
C THR A 62 4.47 -5.11 -18.22
N PRO A 63 4.79 -4.26 -19.21
CA PRO A 63 5.06 -4.70 -20.58
C PRO A 63 6.14 -5.79 -20.67
N GLN A 64 7.14 -5.75 -19.77
CA GLN A 64 8.17 -6.78 -19.64
C GLN A 64 7.59 -8.13 -19.20
N MET A 65 6.68 -8.15 -18.22
CA MET A 65 5.98 -9.39 -17.82
C MET A 65 5.16 -9.95 -18.97
N ARG A 66 4.41 -9.10 -19.68
CA ARG A 66 3.66 -9.52 -20.88
C ARG A 66 4.59 -10.10 -21.95
N LYS A 67 5.71 -9.43 -22.24
CA LYS A 67 6.71 -9.90 -23.21
C LYS A 67 7.33 -11.24 -22.82
N SER A 68 7.59 -11.45 -21.52
CA SER A 68 8.12 -12.72 -21.00
C SER A 68 7.14 -13.90 -21.13
N ILE A 69 5.83 -13.61 -21.21
CA ILE A 69 4.79 -14.61 -21.46
C ILE A 69 4.78 -15.00 -22.94
N PHE A 70 4.91 -14.03 -23.85
CA PHE A 70 4.87 -14.29 -25.30
C PHE A 70 6.16 -14.88 -25.87
N MET A 71 7.33 -14.65 -25.25
CA MET A 71 8.63 -15.13 -25.76
C MET A 71 8.99 -16.57 -25.34
N GLY A 72 8.07 -17.33 -24.73
CA GLY A 72 8.18 -18.80 -24.60
C GLY A 72 9.29 -19.35 -23.68
N SER A 73 10.09 -18.51 -23.02
CA SER A 73 11.17 -18.99 -22.15
C SER A 73 10.69 -19.18 -20.71
N LYS A 74 10.55 -20.46 -20.33
CA LYS A 74 10.44 -21.01 -18.96
C LYS A 74 9.10 -20.86 -18.22
N LYS A 75 8.59 -22.04 -17.83
CA LYS A 75 7.63 -22.38 -16.77
C LYS A 75 6.63 -21.30 -16.39
N TRP A 76 5.35 -21.58 -16.66
CA TRP A 76 4.19 -20.91 -16.08
C TRP A 76 4.33 -20.88 -14.55
N ASP A 77 4.88 -19.80 -14.03
CA ASP A 77 5.11 -19.65 -12.60
C ASP A 77 3.75 -19.38 -11.94
N LYS A 78 3.32 -20.28 -11.05
CA LYS A 78 1.96 -20.31 -10.48
C LYS A 78 1.63 -19.05 -9.66
N ASN A 79 2.64 -18.22 -9.37
CA ASN A 79 2.51 -16.94 -8.67
C ASN A 79 2.42 -15.71 -9.59
N ARG A 80 2.57 -15.85 -10.92
CA ARG A 80 2.43 -14.72 -11.86
C ARG A 80 1.00 -14.18 -11.85
N GLY A 81 0.84 -12.88 -11.59
CA GLY A 81 -0.45 -12.21 -11.39
C GLY A 81 -0.84 -11.98 -9.91
N SER A 82 -0.12 -12.58 -8.95
CA SER A 82 -0.32 -12.33 -7.52
C SER A 82 0.56 -11.21 -6.94
N GLU A 83 1.43 -10.64 -7.76
CA GLU A 83 2.44 -9.65 -7.34
C GLU A 83 1.82 -8.36 -6.78
N GLY A 84 0.64 -7.97 -7.28
CA GLY A 84 -0.09 -6.81 -6.77
C GLY A 84 -0.93 -7.08 -5.51
N ILE A 85 -1.15 -8.34 -5.12
CA ILE A 85 -2.04 -8.68 -3.98
C ILE A 85 -1.44 -8.24 -2.64
N GLY A 86 -0.13 -8.44 -2.46
CA GLY A 86 0.58 -8.02 -1.24
C GLY A 86 0.54 -6.50 -1.04
N PRO A 87 0.99 -5.71 -2.03
CA PRO A 87 0.88 -4.25 -2.02
C PRO A 87 -0.57 -3.75 -1.87
N ALA A 88 -1.55 -4.42 -2.47
CA ALA A 88 -2.96 -4.05 -2.35
C ALA A 88 -3.46 -4.22 -0.91
N LEU A 89 -3.15 -5.35 -0.27
CA LEU A 89 -3.47 -5.60 1.14
C LEU A 89 -2.86 -4.55 2.06
N MET A 90 -1.60 -4.17 1.80
CA MET A 90 -0.95 -3.09 2.54
C MET A 90 -1.67 -1.76 2.34
N GLY A 91 -2.01 -1.41 1.09
CA GLY A 91 -2.74 -0.19 0.77
C GLY A 91 -4.10 -0.12 1.46
N ILE A 92 -4.87 -1.21 1.46
CA ILE A 92 -6.15 -1.30 2.18
C ILE A 92 -5.96 -1.02 3.67
N VAL A 93 -4.98 -1.64 4.31
CA VAL A 93 -4.70 -1.42 5.74
C VAL A 93 -4.33 0.04 6.01
N ILE A 94 -3.45 0.62 5.20
CA ILE A 94 -3.04 2.02 5.31
C ILE A 94 -4.27 2.94 5.16
N THR A 95 -5.13 2.69 4.16
CA THR A 95 -6.34 3.48 3.93
C THR A 95 -7.34 3.38 5.08
N ILE A 96 -7.55 2.19 5.67
CA ILE A 96 -8.42 2.02 6.85
C ILE A 96 -7.89 2.86 8.02
N ILE A 97 -6.59 2.83 8.27
CA ILE A 97 -5.96 3.65 9.32
C ILE A 97 -6.12 5.14 9.01
N GLY A 98 -5.96 5.54 7.75
CA GLY A 98 -6.18 6.92 7.32
C GLY A 98 -7.60 7.39 7.62
N PHE A 99 -8.63 6.58 7.31
CA PHE A 99 -10.02 6.89 7.63
C PHE A 99 -10.27 6.95 9.15
N TRP A 100 -9.64 6.09 9.94
CA TRP A 100 -9.71 6.20 11.41
C TRP A 100 -9.11 7.51 11.92
N LEU A 101 -7.96 7.92 11.41
CA LEU A 101 -7.35 9.20 11.79
C LEU A 101 -8.21 10.40 11.36
N GLU A 102 -8.82 10.33 10.17
CA GLU A 102 -9.75 11.35 9.70
C GLU A 102 -10.99 11.42 10.60
N ALA A 103 -11.58 10.28 10.94
CA ALA A 103 -12.75 10.20 11.83
C ALA A 103 -12.47 10.74 13.25
N MET A 104 -11.24 10.61 13.75
CA MET A 104 -10.84 11.20 15.03
C MET A 104 -10.63 12.72 14.97
N THR A 105 -10.56 13.30 13.76
CA THR A 105 -10.34 14.73 13.55
C THR A 105 -11.65 15.53 13.43
N HIS A 106 -12.76 14.84 13.14
CA HIS A 106 -14.12 15.38 13.04
C HIS A 106 -14.89 15.16 14.34
#